data_AF-J9ZCL7-F1
#
_entry.id   AF-J9ZCL7-F1
#
_cell.length_a   1.000
_cell.length_b   1.000
_cell.length_c   1.000
_cell.angle_alpha   90.00
_cell.angle_beta   90.00
_cell.angle_gamma   90.00
#
_symmetry.space_group_name_H-M   'P 1'
#
loop_
_entity.id
_entity.type
_entity.pdbx_description
1 polymer ?
#
loop_
_entity_poly.entity_id
_entity_poly.type
_entity_poly.pdbx_seq_one_letter_code
_entity_poly.pdbx_strand_id
1 'polypeptide(L)' 'MFEMIRIEIDRDSFDRGYADGREGKKSLVSSGVDSFSYWSGYIEGEALRFTGERSGNDRTHPDRKINHEQRRNP' A
#
# COMPACT_ATOMS: atom_id res chain seq x y z
N MET A 1 4.27 -3.31 34.63
CA MET A 1 3.05 -3.56 33.83
C MET A 1 3.23 -2.76 32.55
N PHE A 2 3.17 -3.40 31.38
CA PHE A 2 3.19 -2.68 30.11
C PHE A 2 1.75 -2.34 29.75
N GLU A 3 1.48 -1.06 29.50
CA GLU A 3 0.19 -0.59 29.03
C GLU A 3 0.04 -1.00 27.56
N MET A 4 -0.97 -1.79 27.24
CA MET A 4 -1.26 -2.19 25.86
C MET A 4 -2.05 -1.07 25.18
N ILE A 5 -1.41 -0.36 24.26
CA ILE A 5 -2.11 0.61 23.39
C ILE A 5 -2.82 -0.19 22.30
N ARG A 6 -4.16 -0.12 22.29
CA ARG A 6 -5.00 -0.69 21.22
C ARG A 6 -5.23 0.39 20.15
N ILE A 7 -4.80 0.11 18.94
CA ILE A 7 -5.12 0.93 17.77
C ILE A 7 -6.41 0.37 17.17
N GLU A 8 -7.44 1.20 17.07
CA GLU A 8 -8.73 0.85 16.47
C GLU A 8 -8.84 1.48 15.09
N ILE A 9 -9.33 0.71 14.11
CA ILE A 9 -9.57 1.18 12.75
C ILE A 9 -11.06 1.49 12.63
N ASP A 10 -11.38 2.75 12.40
CA ASP A 10 -12.71 3.16 11.94
C ASP A 10 -12.87 2.75 10.48
N ARG A 11 -13.77 1.80 10.24
CA ARG A 11 -13.88 1.15 8.93
C ARG A 11 -14.35 2.10 7.84
N ASP A 12 -15.28 2.99 8.17
CA ASP A 12 -15.83 3.95 7.20
C ASP A 12 -14.74 4.95 6.75
N SER A 13 -13.94 5.44 7.69
CA SER A 13 -12.79 6.30 7.40
C SER A 13 -11.73 5.56 6.57
N PHE A 14 -11.43 4.30 6.91
CA PHE A 14 -10.51 3.46 6.15
C PHE A 14 -10.97 3.22 4.70
N ASP A 15 -12.21 2.76 4.52
CA ASP A 15 -12.76 2.43 3.20
C ASP A 15 -12.79 3.67 2.28
N ARG A 16 -13.09 4.84 2.85
CA ARG A 16 -13.03 6.11 2.13
C ARG A 16 -11.60 6.46 1.70
N GLY A 17 -10.63 6.34 2.61
CA GLY A 17 -9.22 6.55 2.30
C GLY A 17 -8.75 5.62 1.18
N TYR A 18 -9.05 4.33 1.31
CA TYR A 18 -8.70 3.31 0.32
C TYR A 18 -9.23 3.62 -1.07
N ALA A 19 -10.51 4.00 -1.18
CA ALA A 19 -11.10 4.40 -2.46
C ALA A 19 -10.38 5.62 -3.06
N ASP A 20 -10.14 6.66 -2.26
CA ASP A 20 -9.45 7.87 -2.72
C ASP A 20 -8.02 7.59 -3.20
N GLY A 21 -7.26 6.78 -2.44
CA GLY A 21 -5.90 6.40 -2.80
C GLY A 21 -5.84 5.52 -4.05
N ARG A 22 -6.78 4.57 -4.18
CA ARG A 22 -6.91 3.72 -5.37
C ARG A 22 -7.24 4.52 -6.62
N GLU A 23 -8.03 5.58 -6.49
CA GLU A 23 -8.37 6.48 -7.60
C GLU A 23 -7.29 7.54 -7.88
N GLY A 24 -6.26 7.64 -7.03
CA GLY A 24 -5.19 8.64 -7.15
C GLY A 24 -5.68 10.07 -6.89
N LYS A 25 -6.76 10.22 -6.13
CA LYS A 25 -7.26 11.53 -5.70
C LYS A 25 -6.29 12.15 -4.71
N LYS A 26 -6.24 13.47 -4.64
CA LYS A 26 -5.51 14.17 -3.57
C LYS A 26 -6.17 13.83 -2.23
N SER A 27 -5.37 13.42 -1.24
CA SER A 27 -5.87 13.12 0.12
C SER A 27 -6.66 14.31 0.67
N LEU A 28 -7.90 14.07 1.09
CA LEU A 28 -8.77 15.08 1.70
C LEU A 28 -9.36 14.52 2.99
N VAL A 29 -8.61 14.67 4.07
CA VAL A 29 -9.12 14.39 5.42
C VAL A 29 -10.12 15.50 5.78
N SER A 30 -11.41 15.20 5.71
CA SER A 30 -12.48 16.11 6.11
C SER A 30 -12.75 16.01 7.61
N SER A 31 -13.36 17.05 8.19
CA SER A 31 -13.88 16.99 9.56
C SER A 31 -14.82 15.80 9.74
N GLY A 32 -14.64 15.03 10.82
CA GLY A 32 -15.45 13.84 11.12
C GLY A 32 -14.91 12.53 10.55
N VAL A 33 -13.75 12.53 9.90
CA VAL A 33 -13.03 11.33 9.47
C VAL A 33 -11.92 11.03 10.47
N ASP A 34 -11.82 9.78 10.94
CA ASP A 34 -10.68 9.35 11.72
C ASP A 34 -9.44 9.36 10.82
N SER A 35 -8.53 10.28 11.11
CA SER A 35 -7.40 10.57 10.24
C SER A 35 -6.46 9.38 10.13
N PHE A 36 -6.27 8.62 11.22
CA PHE A 36 -5.39 7.45 11.23
C PHE A 36 -5.94 6.35 10.31
N SER A 37 -7.22 6.04 10.44
CA SER A 37 -7.89 5.02 9.63
C SER A 37 -7.93 5.43 8.16
N TYR A 38 -8.26 6.68 7.85
CA TYR A 38 -8.25 7.21 6.48
C TYR A 38 -6.87 7.13 5.83
N TRP A 39 -5.82 7.58 6.50
CA TRP A 39 -4.47 7.51 5.94
C TRP A 39 -4.01 6.07 5.73
N SER A 40 -4.35 5.17 6.65
CA SER A 40 -4.06 3.75 6.53
C SER A 40 -4.68 3.18 5.25
N GLY A 41 -5.98 3.45 5.01
CA GLY A 41 -6.66 3.04 3.78
C GLY A 41 -6.07 3.71 2.53
N TYR A 42 -5.84 5.03 2.57
CA TYR A 42 -5.33 5.80 1.43
C TYR A 42 -3.98 5.29 0.93
N ILE A 43 -3.04 4.99 1.83
CA ILE A 43 -1.74 4.45 1.48
C ILE A 43 -1.88 3.05 0.85
N GLU A 44 -2.78 2.20 1.38
CA GLU A 44 -3.04 0.88 0.80
C GLU A 44 -3.66 0.97 -0.59
N GLY A 45 -4.62 1.88 -0.79
CA GLY A 45 -5.21 2.18 -2.09
C GLY A 45 -4.18 2.69 -3.10
N GLU A 46 -3.31 3.63 -2.70
CA GLU A 46 -2.22 4.14 -3.55
C GLU A 46 -1.25 3.02 -3.94
N ALA A 47 -0.86 2.17 -2.97
CA ALA A 47 0.01 1.03 -3.24
C ALA A 47 -0.60 0.09 -4.28
N LEU A 48 -1.90 -0.22 -4.17
CA LEU A 48 -2.60 -0.99 -5.19
C LEU A 48 -2.70 -0.27 -6.53
N ARG A 49 -2.88 1.05 -6.56
CA ARG A 49 -2.87 1.81 -7.83
C ARG A 49 -1.52 1.74 -8.53
N PHE A 50 -0.42 1.82 -7.78
CA PHE A 50 0.94 1.74 -8.33
C PHE A 50 1.39 0.30 -8.66
N THR A 51 0.82 -0.71 -8.00
CA THR A 51 1.16 -2.13 -8.22
C THR A 51 0.12 -2.90 -9.06
N GLY A 52 -1.06 -2.31 -9.27
CA GLY A 52 -2.26 -2.98 -9.75
C GLY A 52 -2.38 -3.02 -11.27
N GLU A 53 -1.69 -4.00 -11.86
CA GLU A 53 -2.01 -4.68 -13.15
C GLU A 53 -0.91 -5.68 -13.57
N ARG A 54 0.07 -5.99 -12.71
CA ARG A 54 1.04 -7.09 -12.95
C ARG A 54 0.44 -8.51 -12.87
N SER A 55 -0.87 -8.65 -13.00
CA SER A 55 -1.58 -9.93 -13.13
C SER A 55 -2.13 -10.17 -14.55
N GLY A 56 -1.59 -9.45 -15.54
CA GLY A 56 -1.74 -9.80 -16.95
C GLY A 56 -0.42 -9.54 -17.70
N ASN A 57 0.36 -10.59 -17.95
CA ASN A 57 1.47 -10.65 -18.93
C ASN A 57 2.90 -10.14 -18.62
N ASP A 58 3.40 -10.16 -17.39
CA ASP A 58 4.86 -9.95 -17.14
C ASP A 58 5.71 -11.24 -17.26
N ARG A 59 5.61 -11.92 -18.42
CA ARG A 59 6.64 -12.87 -18.90
C ARG A 59 7.78 -12.20 -19.66
N THR A 60 7.83 -10.87 -19.71
CA THR A 60 8.91 -10.13 -20.36
C THR A 60 9.31 -8.90 -19.57
N HIS A 61 10.00 -9.10 -18.45
CA HIS A 61 10.95 -8.10 -17.95
C HIS A 61 12.37 -8.64 -18.13
N PRO A 62 13.01 -8.42 -19.29
CA PRO A 62 14.40 -8.81 -19.48
C PRO A 62 15.30 -7.78 -18.81
N ASP A 63 15.30 -7.66 -17.47
CA ASP A 63 16.41 -6.99 -16.76
C ASP A 63 16.43 -7.07 -15.23
N ARG A 64 15.88 -8.14 -14.66
CA ARG A 64 16.25 -8.53 -13.28
C ARG A 64 16.82 -9.94 -13.25
N LYS A 65 17.87 -10.16 -14.05
CA LYS A 65 18.93 -11.08 -13.62
C LYS A 65 19.74 -10.35 -12.57
N ILE A 66 19.18 -10.32 -11.37
CA ILE A 66 19.93 -10.00 -10.16
C ILE A 66 21.03 -11.05 -10.13
N ASN A 67 22.27 -10.61 -10.34
CA ASN A 67 23.46 -11.43 -10.27
C ASN A 67 23.55 -12.07 -8.88
N HIS A 68 22.96 -13.26 -8.74
CA HIS A 68 23.09 -14.12 -7.57
C HIS A 68 23.86 -15.40 -7.93
N GLU A 69 24.87 -15.27 -8.79
CA GLU A 69 25.87 -16.32 -9.04
C GLU A 69 27.30 -15.75 -9.21
N GLN A 70 27.63 -14.63 -8.56
CA GLN A 70 29.03 -14.23 -8.37
C GLN A 70 29.64 -14.88 -7.12
N ARG A 71 29.44 -16.20 -6.97
CA ARG A 71 30.29 -17.08 -6.16
C ARG A 71 30.25 -18.50 -6.72
N ARG A 72 30.90 -18.70 -7.87
CA ARG A 72 31.58 -19.98 -8.14
C ARG A 72 33.06 -19.67 -8.36
N ASN A 73 33.84 -19.98 -7.33
CA ASN A 73 35.13 -20.69 -7.28
C ASN A 73 36.14 -20.54 -8.43
N PRO A 74 37.44 -20.50 -8.11
CA PRO A 74 38.13 -21.70 -7.61
C PRO A 74 38.17 -21.85 -6.10
#